data_AF-A0A7W0ZSG6-F1
#
_entry.id   AF-A0A7W0ZSG6-F1
#
_cell.length_a   1.000
_cell.length_b   1.000
_cell.length_c   1.000
_cell.angle_alpha   90.00
_cell.angle_beta   90.00
_cell.angle_gamma   90.00
#
_symmetry.space_group_name_H-M   'P 1'
#
loop_
_entity.id
_entity.type
_entity.pdbx_description
1 polymer ?
#
loop_
_entity_poly.entity_id
_entity_poly.type
_entity_poly.pdbx_seq_one_letter_code
_entity_poly.pdbx_strand_id
1 'polypeptide(L)'
;MIWLRATALLAVLGCGSSKPAPAGGGGAVPITGELPDSCAASEDCELVEACCGCSAGGKQIAIRKDAVAGFEAARPQRCGDSACVAVMSTDPSCSAEAVCGQSGRCEVAPHMGQTESALPPAQ
;
A
#
# COMPACT_ATOMS: atom_id res chain seq x y z
N MET A 1 48.34 -8.48 -22.89
CA MET A 1 48.96 -8.57 -21.55
C MET A 1 47.79 -8.66 -20.58
N ILE A 2 47.27 -9.86 -20.28
CA ILE A 2 47.61 -10.70 -19.10
C ILE A 2 47.64 -9.80 -17.85
N TRP A 3 46.69 -9.89 -16.91
CA TRP A 3 46.61 -10.84 -15.78
C TRP A 3 45.13 -10.97 -15.35
N LEU A 4 44.44 -12.11 -15.37
CA LEU A 4 44.45 -13.29 -14.48
C LEU A 4 44.50 -13.05 -12.95
N ARG A 5 43.31 -13.28 -12.34
CA ARG A 5 42.99 -14.03 -11.10
C ARG A 5 43.31 -13.42 -9.73
N ALA A 6 42.28 -13.34 -8.88
CA ALA A 6 42.25 -14.04 -7.59
C ALA A 6 40.84 -14.04 -6.98
N THR A 7 40.19 -15.19 -7.05
CA THR A 7 39.02 -15.59 -6.27
C THR A 7 39.44 -15.72 -4.80
N ALA A 8 38.71 -15.09 -3.87
CA ALA A 8 38.84 -15.35 -2.43
C ALA A 8 37.45 -15.55 -1.81
N LEU A 9 37.06 -16.82 -1.73
CA LEU A 9 36.06 -17.35 -0.80
C LEU A 9 36.71 -17.53 0.58
N LEU A 10 36.10 -17.03 1.66
CA LEU A 10 36.22 -17.52 3.05
C LEU A 10 35.20 -16.74 3.91
N ALA A 11 34.05 -17.33 4.24
CA ALA A 11 33.80 -18.26 5.35
C ALA A 11 33.46 -17.53 6.67
N VAL A 12 32.21 -17.69 7.07
CA VAL A 12 31.55 -17.15 8.28
C VAL A 12 32.08 -17.85 9.52
N LEU A 13 32.33 -17.11 10.61
CA LEU A 13 32.36 -17.63 11.98
C LEU A 13 31.86 -16.54 12.95
N GLY A 14 30.60 -16.69 13.37
CA GLY A 14 30.01 -15.91 14.44
C GLY A 14 30.43 -16.42 15.83
N CYS A 15 30.40 -15.53 16.81
CA CYS A 15 30.34 -15.88 18.22
C CYS A 15 29.36 -14.90 18.89
N GLY A 16 28.12 -15.33 19.05
CA GLY A 16 27.05 -14.60 19.73
C GLY A 16 27.01 -14.95 21.22
N SER A 17 27.01 -13.93 22.07
CA SER A 17 26.76 -14.03 23.51
C SER A 17 25.26 -14.24 23.77
N SER A 18 24.89 -15.42 24.24
CA SER A 18 23.52 -15.76 24.65
C SER A 18 23.19 -15.16 26.02
N LYS A 19 22.27 -14.18 26.05
CA LYS A 19 21.58 -13.75 27.28
C LYS A 19 20.21 -14.42 27.31
N PRO A 20 19.88 -15.23 28.34
CA PRO A 20 18.58 -15.88 28.43
C PRO A 20 17.53 -14.89 28.95
N ALA A 21 16.42 -14.79 28.23
CA ALA A 21 15.20 -14.09 28.62
C ALA A 21 13.98 -15.00 28.33
N PRO A 22 12.89 -14.86 29.08
CA PRO A 22 12.18 -15.98 29.67
C PRO A 22 11.15 -16.65 28.75
N ALA A 23 10.86 -17.91 29.08
CA ALA A 23 9.74 -18.68 28.57
C ALA A 23 8.42 -17.92 28.76
N GLY A 24 7.75 -17.62 27.66
CA GLY A 24 6.44 -17.00 27.65
C GLY A 24 5.79 -17.08 26.28
N GLY A 25 4.93 -18.09 26.11
CA GLY A 25 3.69 -18.03 25.32
C GLY A 25 3.75 -17.77 23.82
N GLY A 26 3.21 -18.72 23.05
CA GLY A 26 2.71 -18.48 21.70
C GLY A 26 3.48 -19.28 20.65
N GLY A 27 2.79 -20.21 19.99
CA GLY A 27 3.34 -20.96 18.87
C GLY A 27 3.93 -20.02 17.84
N ALA A 28 5.22 -20.20 17.56
CA ALA A 28 5.89 -19.55 16.45
C ALA A 28 5.32 -20.13 15.15
N VAL A 29 4.33 -19.43 14.58
CA VAL A 29 4.05 -19.56 13.15
C VAL A 29 5.28 -18.96 12.45
N PRO A 30 5.97 -19.69 11.57
CA PRO A 30 7.07 -19.11 10.82
C PRO A 30 6.52 -18.00 9.92
N ILE A 31 6.78 -16.74 10.26
CA ILE A 31 6.56 -15.61 9.34
C ILE A 31 7.70 -15.64 8.31
N THR A 32 7.62 -16.60 7.40
CA THR A 32 8.18 -16.47 6.05
C THR A 32 7.04 -15.95 5.20
N GLY A 33 6.94 -14.64 5.10
CA GLY A 33 5.89 -14.00 4.31
C GLY A 33 6.18 -12.52 4.26
N GLU A 34 6.75 -12.09 3.14
CA GLU A 34 6.48 -10.77 2.57
C GLU A 34 5.05 -10.40 2.92
N LEU A 35 4.83 -9.33 3.72
CA LEU A 35 3.49 -8.91 4.11
C LEU A 35 2.72 -8.80 2.81
N PRO A 36 1.76 -9.70 2.52
CA PRO A 36 1.24 -9.72 1.19
C PRO A 36 0.47 -8.42 1.02
N ASP A 37 0.66 -7.75 -0.12
CA ASP A 37 -0.20 -6.65 -0.59
C ASP A 37 -1.69 -7.09 -0.76
N SER A 38 -2.05 -8.23 -0.17
CA SER A 38 -3.34 -8.87 -0.24
C SER A 38 -4.22 -8.53 0.95
N CYS A 39 -5.49 -8.27 0.68
CA CYS A 39 -6.57 -8.18 1.66
C CYS A 39 -7.39 -9.48 1.66
N ALA A 40 -8.11 -9.72 2.76
CA ALA A 40 -9.11 -10.78 2.84
C ALA A 40 -10.54 -10.21 2.85
N ALA A 41 -10.72 -9.03 3.45
CA ALA A 41 -11.99 -8.33 3.54
C ALA A 41 -11.82 -6.83 3.23
N SER A 42 -12.91 -6.16 2.85
CA SER A 42 -12.91 -4.70 2.64
C SER A 42 -12.47 -3.93 3.90
N GLU A 43 -12.68 -4.53 5.07
CA GLU A 43 -12.23 -4.01 6.36
C GLU A 43 -10.71 -3.90 6.48
N ASP A 44 -9.95 -4.65 5.68
CA ASP A 44 -8.49 -4.59 5.64
C ASP A 44 -7.97 -3.42 4.80
N CYS A 45 -8.87 -2.75 4.08
CA CYS A 45 -8.54 -1.69 3.12
C CYS A 45 -8.97 -0.32 3.62
N GLU A 46 -8.23 0.70 3.19
CA GLU A 46 -8.47 2.10 3.53
C GLU A 46 -8.16 2.99 2.32
N LEU A 47 -8.95 4.05 2.15
CA LEU A 47 -8.69 5.07 1.15
C LEU A 47 -7.69 6.09 1.69
N VAL A 48 -6.68 6.38 0.88
CA VAL A 48 -5.66 7.40 1.16
C VAL A 48 -5.51 8.33 -0.03
N GLU A 49 -5.05 9.55 0.24
CA GLU A 49 -4.78 10.52 -0.81
C GLU A 49 -3.53 10.10 -1.60
N ALA A 50 -3.60 10.10 -2.93
CA ALA A 50 -2.42 9.72 -3.72
C ALA A 50 -1.25 10.69 -3.50
N CYS A 51 -1.41 11.92 -3.98
CA CYS A 51 -0.51 13.05 -3.73
C CYS A 51 -1.27 14.32 -3.41
N CYS A 52 -2.39 14.53 -4.11
CA CYS A 52 -3.37 15.55 -3.80
C CYS A 52 -4.67 14.87 -3.37
N GLY A 53 -5.35 15.47 -2.40
CA GLY A 53 -6.69 15.08 -1.99
C GLY A 53 -7.78 15.51 -2.98
N CYS A 54 -8.99 15.03 -2.75
CA CYS A 54 -10.16 15.40 -3.55
C CYS A 54 -10.50 16.88 -3.49
N SER A 55 -10.15 17.57 -2.40
CA SER A 55 -10.30 19.03 -2.27
C SER A 55 -9.21 19.84 -2.95
N ALA A 56 -8.22 19.15 -3.53
CA ALA A 56 -7.03 19.75 -4.12
C ALA A 56 -6.74 19.23 -5.54
N GLY A 57 -7.80 18.90 -6.28
CA GLY A 57 -7.76 18.40 -7.67
C GLY A 57 -7.17 17.00 -7.82
N GLY A 58 -7.04 16.25 -6.73
CA GLY A 58 -6.42 14.94 -6.71
C GLY A 58 -7.39 13.77 -6.69
N LYS A 59 -6.95 12.65 -6.14
CA LYS A 59 -7.74 11.40 -6.09
C LYS A 59 -7.36 10.58 -4.87
N GLN A 60 -8.23 9.64 -4.54
CA GLN A 60 -7.98 8.63 -3.51
C GLN A 60 -7.55 7.31 -4.15
N ILE A 61 -6.78 6.52 -3.41
CA ILE A 61 -6.43 5.15 -3.77
C ILE A 61 -6.72 4.24 -2.57
N ALA A 62 -7.06 2.98 -2.83
CA ALA A 62 -7.24 1.99 -1.79
C ALA A 62 -5.92 1.25 -1.52
N ILE A 63 -5.52 1.17 -0.26
CA ILE A 63 -4.37 0.38 0.19
C ILE A 63 -4.75 -0.41 1.44
N ARG A 64 -3.89 -1.35 1.86
CA ARG A 64 -4.10 -2.04 3.14
C ARG A 64 -3.91 -1.08 4.31
N LYS A 65 -4.74 -1.23 5.34
CA LYS A 65 -4.70 -0.41 6.56
C LYS A 65 -3.36 -0.38 7.26
N ASP A 66 -2.66 -1.51 7.30
CA ASP A 66 -1.34 -1.60 7.92
C ASP A 66 -0.25 -0.87 7.13
N ALA A 67 -0.46 -0.63 5.83
CA ALA A 67 0.45 0.12 4.98
C ALA A 67 0.22 1.64 5.03
N VAL A 68 -0.90 2.12 5.59
CA VAL A 68 -1.30 3.56 5.59
C VAL A 68 -0.23 4.44 6.22
N ALA A 69 0.25 4.09 7.41
CA ALA A 69 1.25 4.88 8.11
C ALA A 69 2.55 5.04 7.30
N GLY A 70 3.02 3.96 6.67
CA GLY A 70 4.20 3.98 5.81
C GLY A 70 3.97 4.77 4.52
N PHE A 71 2.80 4.62 3.92
CA PHE A 71 2.42 5.32 2.70
C PHE A 71 2.37 6.85 2.90
N GLU A 72 1.76 7.30 3.99
CA GLU A 72 1.67 8.72 4.36
C GLU A 72 3.05 9.28 4.76
N ALA A 73 3.85 8.52 5.52
CA ALA A 73 5.21 8.94 5.87
C ALA A 73 6.10 9.12 4.63
N ALA A 74 5.90 8.30 3.59
CA ALA A 74 6.61 8.41 2.32
C ALA A 74 6.04 9.49 1.38
N ARG A 75 4.95 10.17 1.74
CA ARG A 75 4.27 11.15 0.89
C ARG A 75 5.18 12.30 0.42
N PRO A 76 6.02 12.94 1.27
CA PRO A 76 6.92 13.99 0.82
C PRO A 76 7.91 13.53 -0.26
N GLN A 77 8.37 12.27 -0.17
CA GLN A 77 9.28 11.69 -1.17
C GLN A 77 8.54 11.36 -2.47
N ARG A 78 7.32 10.82 -2.40
CA ARG A 78 6.52 10.46 -3.57
C ARG A 78 5.92 11.66 -4.30
N CYS A 79 5.63 12.74 -3.57
CA CYS A 79 4.82 13.85 -4.04
C CYS A 79 5.56 15.19 -4.01
N GLY A 80 6.88 15.21 -3.76
CA GLY A 80 7.67 16.43 -3.59
C GLY A 80 7.59 17.41 -4.77
N ASP A 81 7.35 16.91 -5.98
CA ASP A 81 7.20 17.71 -7.21
C ASP A 81 5.74 17.99 -7.60
N SER A 82 4.77 17.55 -6.78
CA SER A 82 3.33 17.70 -7.08
C SER A 82 2.78 19.00 -6.49
N ALA A 83 2.31 19.89 -7.36
CA ALA A 83 1.54 21.07 -6.94
C ALA A 83 0.04 20.76 -6.93
N CYS A 84 -0.59 20.86 -5.77
CA CYS A 84 -2.03 20.67 -5.63
C CYS A 84 -2.77 21.99 -5.82
N VAL A 85 -3.85 21.97 -6.62
CA VAL A 85 -4.66 23.15 -6.94
C VAL A 85 -5.92 23.15 -6.08
N ALA A 86 -6.35 24.29 -5.55
CA ALA A 86 -7.53 24.40 -4.69
C ALA A 86 -8.85 24.30 -5.50
N VAL A 87 -9.12 23.12 -6.05
CA VAL A 87 -10.34 22.79 -6.81
C VAL A 87 -10.85 21.42 -6.37
N MET A 88 -12.17 21.25 -6.35
CA MET A 88 -12.78 19.95 -6.10
C MET A 88 -12.54 19.03 -7.30
N SER A 89 -12.03 17.83 -7.03
CA SER A 89 -11.81 16.80 -8.04
C SER A 89 -13.13 16.16 -8.46
N THR A 90 -13.19 15.76 -9.72
CA THR A 90 -14.29 14.96 -10.30
C THR A 90 -13.91 13.50 -10.45
N ASP A 91 -12.76 13.09 -9.91
CA ASP A 91 -12.31 11.71 -9.95
C ASP A 91 -13.29 10.80 -9.17
N PRO A 92 -13.71 9.65 -9.73
CA PRO A 92 -14.71 8.77 -9.10
C PRO A 92 -14.27 8.24 -7.74
N SER A 93 -12.97 8.20 -7.45
CA SER A 93 -12.44 7.81 -6.14
C SER A 93 -12.86 8.76 -5.01
N CYS A 94 -13.28 9.98 -5.34
CA CYS A 94 -13.70 10.97 -4.34
C CYS A 94 -15.06 10.71 -3.71
N SER A 95 -15.84 9.79 -4.30
CA SER A 95 -17.12 9.31 -3.80
C SER A 95 -17.18 7.79 -3.79
N ALA A 96 -16.05 7.15 -3.49
CA ALA A 96 -15.88 5.72 -3.50
C ALA A 96 -15.58 5.18 -2.10
N GLU A 97 -15.54 3.85 -2.00
CA GLU A 97 -15.09 3.11 -0.83
C GLU A 97 -13.90 2.20 -1.18
N ALA A 98 -13.10 1.88 -0.17
CA ALA A 98 -12.08 0.85 -0.31
C ALA A 98 -12.72 -0.54 -0.12
N VAL A 99 -12.53 -1.42 -1.10
CA VAL A 99 -12.99 -2.81 -1.04
C VAL A 99 -11.82 -3.76 -1.22
N CYS A 100 -11.99 -4.99 -0.73
CA CYS A 100 -11.11 -6.07 -1.14
C CYS A 100 -11.60 -6.66 -2.46
N GLY A 101 -10.87 -6.37 -3.54
CA GLY A 101 -11.17 -6.86 -4.87
C GLY A 101 -10.98 -8.36 -5.01
N GLN A 102 -11.49 -8.94 -6.10
CA GLN A 102 -11.41 -10.39 -6.34
C GLN A 102 -9.97 -10.88 -6.54
N SER A 103 -9.04 -10.00 -6.93
CA SER A 103 -7.61 -10.32 -6.97
C SER A 103 -6.98 -10.39 -5.58
N GLY A 104 -7.78 -10.23 -4.51
CA GLY A 104 -7.32 -10.11 -3.15
C GLY A 104 -6.52 -8.83 -2.93
N ARG A 105 -6.76 -7.75 -3.68
CA ARG A 105 -6.06 -6.46 -3.52
C ARG A 105 -7.05 -5.37 -3.15
N CYS A 106 -6.59 -4.36 -2.42
CA CYS A 106 -7.43 -3.21 -2.12
C CYS A 106 -7.70 -2.42 -3.40
N GLU A 107 -8.98 -2.18 -3.66
CA GLU A 107 -9.48 -1.49 -4.85
C GLU A 107 -10.43 -0.38 -4.45
N VAL A 108 -10.52 0.64 -5.30
CA VAL A 108 -11.49 1.73 -5.14
C VAL A 108 -12.77 1.29 -5.85
N ALA A 109 -13.84 1.06 -5.10
CA ALA A 109 -15.15 0.76 -5.65
C ALA A 109 -16.05 2.00 -5.55
N PRO A 110 -16.65 2.47 -6.65
CA PRO A 110 -17.65 3.52 -6.58
C PRO A 110 -18.84 3.01 -5.75
N HIS A 111 -19.45 3.89 -4.95
CA HIS A 111 -20.71 3.57 -4.28
C HIS A 111 -21.78 3.32 -5.36
N MET A 112 -22.01 2.05 -5.69
CA MET A 112 -23.02 1.62 -6.66
C MET A 112 -24.41 1.87 -6.09
N GLY A 113 -24.88 3.11 -6.22
CA GLY A 113 -26.23 3.53 -5.88
C GLY A 113 -26.77 4.69 -6.74
N GLN A 114 -26.00 5.23 -7.70
CA GLN A 114 -26.39 6.43 -8.45
C GLN A 114 -25.80 6.48 -9.88
N THR A 115 -25.76 5.41 -10.68
CA THR A 115 -25.42 5.57 -12.12
C THR A 115 -25.93 4.47 -13.04
N GLU A 116 -27.25 4.22 -13.06
CA GLU A 116 -27.87 3.65 -14.26
C GLU A 116 -29.24 4.25 -14.63
N SER A 117 -29.89 5.04 -13.77
CA SER A 117 -31.27 5.52 -14.03
C SER A 117 -31.45 7.00 -14.41
N ALA A 118 -30.41 7.79 -14.72
CA ALA A 118 -30.59 9.24 -14.91
C ALA A 118 -29.83 9.91 -16.07
N LEU A 119 -29.51 9.21 -17.16
CA LEU A 119 -29.34 9.89 -18.45
C LEU A 119 -30.49 9.48 -19.38
N PRO A 120 -31.48 10.36 -19.66
CA PRO A 120 -32.33 10.13 -20.82
C PRO A 120 -31.46 10.13 -22.09
N PRO A 121 -31.72 9.27 -23.08
CA PRO A 121 -31.05 9.36 -24.36
C PRO A 121 -31.32 10.75 -24.96
N ALA A 122 -30.25 11.44 -25.35
CA ALA A 122 -30.37 12.65 -26.16
C ALA A 122 -31.14 12.27 -27.44
N GLN A 123 -32.32 12.86 -27.62
CA GLN A 123 -33.02 12.92 -28.90
C GLN A 123 -32.79 14.30 -29.51
#